data_AF-A0A6P1E329-F1
#
_entry.id   AF-A0A6P1E329-F1
#
_cell.length_a   1.000
_cell.length_b   1.000
_cell.length_c   1.000
_cell.angle_alpha   90.00
_cell.angle_beta   90.00
_cell.angle_gamma   90.00
#
_symmetry.space_group_name_H-M   'P 1'
#
loop_
_entity.id
_entity.type
_entity.pdbx_description
1 polymer ?
#
loop_
_entity_poly.entity_id
_entity_poly.type
_entity_poly.pdbx_seq_one_letter_code
_entity_poly.pdbx_strand_id
1 'polypeptide(L)'
;MKAANTLTSMFGRSPFKPLQGHMGIVNECVKEVPALFEALIADDRAELERVSAIIFEREQSADDIKNEMRIRLPQSLFMPVDRRDLLELLDVQDSIADTAQDIAGLLMERKMVVPEDMVENLRALVQRCVDSCAKANEVINGLGELLETGFRGRDADRVERMVNELNQIEDETDKLGMSLAQSLFAQEDRLSPVSVVFWYQLIQWIGDLADHSEKVGNLLRLLIAR
;
A
#
# COMPACT_ATOMS: atom_id res chain seq x y z
N MET A 1 -27.99 35.41 -19.20
CA MET A 1 -27.66 33.98 -19.37
C MET A 1 -26.20 33.75 -18.99
N LYS A 2 -25.89 32.59 -18.38
CA LYS A 2 -24.61 32.13 -17.79
C LYS A 2 -24.45 32.32 -16.27
N ALA A 3 -25.37 31.72 -15.51
CA ALA A 3 -25.13 31.31 -14.12
C ALA A 3 -25.06 29.77 -13.96
N ALA A 4 -25.20 29.01 -15.06
CA ALA A 4 -25.33 27.55 -15.04
C ALA A 4 -24.00 26.79 -15.15
N ASN A 5 -22.85 27.46 -15.34
CA ASN A 5 -21.57 26.78 -15.60
C ASN A 5 -20.59 26.76 -14.41
N THR A 6 -20.84 27.49 -13.32
CA THR A 6 -19.89 27.62 -12.21
C THR A 6 -19.97 26.44 -11.24
N LEU A 7 -21.17 25.92 -10.98
CA LEU A 7 -21.35 24.72 -10.14
C LEU A 7 -20.82 23.48 -10.85
N THR A 8 -21.14 23.28 -12.13
CA THR A 8 -20.64 22.15 -12.93
C THR A 8 -19.12 22.19 -13.12
N SER A 9 -18.49 23.37 -13.17
CA SER A 9 -17.01 23.48 -13.19
C SER A 9 -16.37 23.23 -11.83
N MET A 10 -17.10 23.41 -10.72
CA MET A 10 -16.64 23.07 -9.36
C MET A 10 -16.76 21.56 -9.05
N PHE A 11 -17.70 20.86 -9.69
CA PHE A 11 -17.86 19.40 -9.60
C PHE A 11 -17.13 18.63 -10.72
N GLY A 12 -16.43 19.31 -11.63
CA GLY A 12 -15.93 18.75 -12.89
C GLY A 12 -14.72 17.80 -12.78
N ARG A 13 -14.13 17.62 -11.60
CA ARG A 13 -13.13 16.58 -11.34
C ARG A 13 -13.49 15.89 -10.03
N SER A 14 -13.74 14.58 -10.09
CA SER A 14 -13.97 13.78 -8.90
C SER A 14 -12.84 14.05 -7.88
N PRO A 15 -13.17 14.39 -6.61
CA PRO A 15 -12.17 14.62 -5.56
C PRO A 15 -11.31 13.38 -5.29
N PHE A 16 -11.75 12.21 -5.75
CA PHE A 16 -11.06 10.93 -5.60
C PHE A 16 -10.04 10.65 -6.72
N LYS A 17 -10.10 11.35 -7.87
CA LYS A 17 -9.15 11.08 -8.97
C LYS A 17 -7.68 11.23 -8.56
N PRO A 18 -7.29 12.25 -7.79
CA PRO A 18 -5.92 12.35 -7.29
C PRO A 18 -5.54 11.20 -6.34
N LEU A 19 -6.44 10.76 -5.45
CA LEU A 19 -6.23 9.58 -4.59
C LEU A 19 -6.06 8.30 -5.41
N GLN A 20 -6.85 8.12 -6.47
CA GLN A 20 -6.74 6.98 -7.38
C GLN A 20 -5.41 6.99 -8.13
N GLY A 21 -4.98 8.17 -8.59
CA GLY A 21 -3.66 8.34 -9.22
C GLY A 21 -2.52 8.03 -8.26
N HIS A 22 -2.59 8.55 -7.04
CA HIS A 22 -1.63 8.28 -5.98
C HIS A 22 -1.54 6.79 -5.66
N MET A 23 -2.67 6.13 -5.35
CA MET A 23 -2.73 4.70 -5.05
C MET A 23 -2.26 3.83 -6.22
N GLY A 24 -2.47 4.28 -7.46
CA GLY A 24 -1.93 3.63 -8.65
C GLY A 24 -0.40 3.55 -8.63
N ILE A 25 0.28 4.67 -8.33
CA ILE A 25 1.75 4.72 -8.21
C ILE A 25 2.24 3.92 -7.01
N VAL A 26 1.55 4.02 -5.87
CA VAL A 26 1.86 3.19 -4.67
C VAL A 26 1.83 1.71 -5.02
N ASN A 27 0.78 1.25 -5.71
CA ASN A 27 0.67 -0.14 -6.15
C ASN A 27 1.74 -0.54 -7.17
N GLU A 28 2.16 0.37 -8.06
CA GLU A 28 3.31 0.15 -8.94
C GLU A 28 4.62 0.02 -8.15
N CYS A 29 4.82 0.82 -7.11
CA CYS A 29 5.98 0.72 -6.22
C CYS A 29 6.05 -0.66 -5.53
N VAL A 30 4.96 -1.08 -4.90
CA VAL A 30 4.89 -2.34 -4.14
C VAL A 30 5.05 -3.57 -5.04
N LYS A 31 4.62 -3.50 -6.30
CA LYS A 31 4.81 -4.60 -7.28
C LYS A 31 6.26 -4.95 -7.58
N GLU A 32 7.20 -4.06 -7.25
CA GLU A 32 8.63 -4.32 -7.42
C GLU A 32 9.23 -5.10 -6.22
N VAL A 33 8.55 -5.14 -5.07
CA VAL A 33 9.03 -5.81 -3.85
C VAL A 33 9.29 -7.32 -4.04
N PRO A 34 8.46 -8.10 -4.77
CA PRO A 34 8.81 -9.48 -5.11
C PRO A 34 10.14 -9.60 -5.85
N ALA A 35 10.37 -8.78 -6.88
CA ALA A 35 11.61 -8.79 -7.64
C ALA A 35 12.82 -8.40 -6.79
N LEU A 36 12.65 -7.48 -5.85
CA LEU A 36 13.66 -7.10 -4.87
C LEU A 36 14.09 -8.30 -4.01
N PHE A 37 13.13 -9.08 -3.50
CA PHE A 37 13.43 -10.27 -2.70
C PHE A 37 13.96 -11.42 -3.54
N GLU A 38 13.54 -11.59 -4.79
CA GLU A 38 14.16 -12.57 -5.70
C GLU A 38 15.63 -12.26 -5.97
N ALA A 39 15.97 -10.98 -6.18
CA ALA A 39 17.36 -10.55 -6.32
C ALA A 39 18.18 -10.82 -5.04
N LEU A 40 17.59 -10.58 -3.87
CA LEU A 40 18.21 -10.91 -2.58
C LEU A 40 18.46 -12.43 -2.43
N ILE A 41 17.48 -13.26 -2.77
CA ILE A 41 17.57 -14.73 -2.70
C ILE A 41 18.66 -15.25 -3.66
N ALA A 42 18.79 -14.64 -4.83
CA ALA A 42 19.80 -15.00 -5.83
C ALA A 42 21.22 -14.46 -5.51
N ASP A 43 21.38 -13.64 -4.46
CA ASP A 43 22.58 -12.83 -4.18
C ASP A 43 23.00 -11.96 -5.40
N ASP A 44 22.02 -11.52 -6.22
CA ASP A 44 22.24 -10.65 -7.37
C ASP A 44 22.21 -9.19 -6.94
N ARG A 45 23.39 -8.66 -6.61
CA ARG A 45 23.53 -7.29 -6.14
C ARG A 45 23.18 -6.24 -7.19
N ALA A 46 23.47 -6.51 -8.47
CA ALA A 46 23.20 -5.55 -9.54
C ALA A 46 21.70 -5.42 -9.79
N GLU A 47 20.97 -6.54 -9.74
CA GLU A 47 19.51 -6.52 -9.85
C GLU A 47 18.86 -5.91 -8.61
N LEU A 48 19.36 -6.21 -7.40
CA LEU A 48 18.88 -5.58 -6.16
C LEU A 48 19.01 -4.05 -6.22
N GLU A 49 20.14 -3.55 -6.71
CA GLU A 49 20.39 -2.11 -6.92
C GLU A 49 19.43 -1.51 -7.95
N ARG A 50 19.22 -2.21 -9.08
CA ARG A 50 18.31 -1.77 -10.15
C ARG A 50 16.88 -1.67 -9.66
N VAL A 51 16.37 -2.69 -8.96
CA VAL A 51 15.00 -2.73 -8.44
C VAL A 51 14.80 -1.69 -7.33
N SER A 52 15.77 -1.55 -6.41
CA SER A 52 15.72 -0.53 -5.36
C SER A 52 15.61 0.89 -5.93
N ALA A 53 16.35 1.19 -7.00
CA ALA A 53 16.25 2.49 -7.67
C ALA A 53 14.86 2.77 -8.26
N ILE A 54 14.17 1.74 -8.77
CA ILE A 54 12.80 1.87 -9.28
C ILE A 54 11.82 2.14 -8.13
N ILE A 55 11.97 1.41 -7.01
CA ILE A 55 11.16 1.64 -5.80
C ILE A 55 11.31 3.09 -5.33
N PHE A 56 12.54 3.61 -5.24
CA PHE A 56 12.78 5.00 -4.84
C PHE A 56 12.19 6.02 -5.83
N GLU A 57 12.26 5.77 -7.15
CA GLU A 57 11.64 6.65 -8.15
C GLU A 57 10.11 6.68 -8.00
N ARG A 58 9.49 5.52 -7.72
CA ARG A 58 8.04 5.39 -7.57
C ARG A 58 7.54 6.00 -6.27
N GLU A 59 8.23 5.80 -5.16
CA GLU A 59 7.94 6.48 -3.90
C GLU A 59 8.02 8.00 -4.06
N GLN A 60 9.11 8.52 -4.64
CA GLN A 60 9.25 9.96 -4.88
C GLN A 60 8.12 10.53 -5.74
N SER A 61 7.66 9.77 -6.75
CA SER A 61 6.52 10.13 -7.59
C SER A 61 5.19 10.14 -6.82
N ALA A 62 5.03 9.25 -5.83
CA ALA A 62 3.86 9.22 -4.94
C ALA A 62 3.88 10.44 -3.99
N ASP A 63 5.02 10.75 -3.36
CA ASP A 63 5.16 11.90 -2.46
C ASP A 63 4.91 13.23 -3.20
N ASP A 64 5.33 13.36 -4.47
CA ASP A 64 5.01 14.51 -5.31
C ASP A 64 3.49 14.73 -5.48
N ILE A 65 2.74 13.65 -5.73
CA ILE A 65 1.27 13.70 -5.83
C ILE A 65 0.66 14.05 -4.47
N LYS A 66 1.12 13.43 -3.38
CA LYS A 66 0.64 13.71 -2.03
C LYS A 66 0.84 15.18 -1.65
N ASN A 67 2.02 15.73 -1.91
CA ASN A 67 2.32 17.13 -1.66
C ASN A 67 1.44 18.06 -2.52
N GLU A 68 1.27 17.76 -3.81
CA GLU A 68 0.36 18.51 -4.67
C GLU A 68 -1.08 18.49 -4.12
N MET A 69 -1.56 17.33 -3.70
CA MET A 69 -2.90 17.17 -3.13
C MET A 69 -3.07 17.99 -1.85
N ARG A 70 -2.12 17.93 -0.91
CA ARG A 70 -2.18 18.69 0.35
C ARG A 70 -2.32 20.20 0.11
N ILE A 71 -1.65 20.72 -0.91
CA ILE A 71 -1.68 22.13 -1.31
C ILE A 71 -3.00 22.49 -2.01
N ARG A 72 -3.45 21.64 -2.95
CA ARG A 72 -4.59 21.96 -3.84
C ARG A 72 -5.95 21.60 -3.26
N LEU A 73 -6.04 20.73 -2.25
CA LEU A 73 -7.30 20.26 -1.70
C LEU A 73 -8.01 21.39 -0.93
N PRO A 74 -9.13 21.93 -1.47
CA PRO A 74 -9.78 23.12 -0.90
C PRO A 74 -10.46 22.79 0.43
N GLN A 75 -10.48 23.74 1.35
CA GLN A 75 -11.22 23.65 2.64
C GLN A 75 -12.75 23.85 2.48
N SER A 76 -13.29 23.67 1.27
CA SER A 76 -14.64 24.13 0.90
C SER A 76 -15.75 23.51 1.76
N LEU A 77 -16.73 24.35 2.14
CA LEU A 77 -17.97 23.98 2.84
C LEU A 77 -18.90 23.04 2.03
N PHE A 78 -18.62 22.79 0.75
CA PHE A 78 -19.49 22.07 -0.19
C PHE A 78 -18.87 20.81 -0.81
N MET A 79 -17.83 20.22 -0.21
CA MET A 79 -17.34 18.92 -0.66
C MET A 79 -18.29 17.79 -0.23
N PRO A 80 -18.47 16.73 -1.05
CA PRO A 80 -19.30 15.58 -0.70
C PRO A 80 -18.69 14.73 0.44
N VAL A 81 -17.41 14.97 0.77
CA VAL A 81 -16.63 14.26 1.79
C VAL A 81 -15.75 15.25 2.57
N ASP A 82 -15.43 14.94 3.83
CA ASP A 82 -14.58 15.79 4.67
C ASP A 82 -13.13 15.79 4.14
N ARG A 83 -12.50 16.97 4.12
CA ARG A 83 -11.08 17.12 3.74
C ARG A 83 -10.17 16.25 4.61
N ARG A 84 -10.47 16.12 5.89
CA ARG A 84 -9.68 15.35 6.85
C ARG A 84 -9.67 13.88 6.49
N ASP A 85 -10.85 13.31 6.20
CA ASP A 85 -10.97 11.90 5.82
C ASP A 85 -10.18 11.61 4.52
N LEU A 86 -10.18 12.54 3.55
CA LEU A 86 -9.36 12.40 2.34
C LEU A 86 -7.85 12.46 2.59
N LEU A 87 -7.41 13.31 3.51
CA LEU A 87 -5.99 13.43 3.85
C LEU A 87 -5.52 12.25 4.70
N GLU A 88 -6.35 11.75 5.60
CA GLU A 88 -6.06 10.53 6.35
C GLU A 88 -5.92 9.34 5.41
N LEU A 89 -6.82 9.22 4.43
CA LEU A 89 -6.70 8.19 3.40
C LEU A 89 -5.43 8.31 2.57
N LEU A 90 -5.05 9.54 2.19
CA LEU A 90 -3.81 9.81 1.46
C LEU A 90 -2.57 9.41 2.27
N ASP A 91 -2.53 9.78 3.55
CA ASP A 91 -1.40 9.49 4.44
C ASP A 91 -1.21 7.98 4.65
N VAL A 92 -2.30 7.21 4.76
CA VAL A 92 -2.23 5.75 4.86
C VAL A 92 -1.79 5.10 3.54
N GLN A 93 -2.26 5.59 2.38
CA GLN A 93 -1.78 5.09 1.08
C GLN A 93 -0.27 5.29 0.92
N ASP A 94 0.21 6.46 1.32
CA ASP A 94 1.60 6.87 1.21
C ASP A 94 2.52 6.02 2.10
N SER A 95 2.06 5.71 3.32
CA SER A 95 2.77 4.80 4.24
C SER A 95 3.12 3.44 3.62
N ILE A 96 2.34 2.97 2.62
CA ILE A 96 2.63 1.73 1.89
C ILE A 96 3.90 1.89 1.03
N ALA A 97 4.01 2.98 0.27
CA ALA A 97 5.16 3.25 -0.58
C ALA A 97 6.42 3.54 0.25
N ASP A 98 6.28 4.31 1.33
CA ASP A 98 7.35 4.57 2.31
C ASP A 98 7.90 3.24 2.87
N THR A 99 7.02 2.31 3.26
CA THR A 99 7.43 0.99 3.76
C THR A 99 8.20 0.20 2.71
N ALA A 100 7.78 0.24 1.43
CA ALA A 100 8.50 -0.43 0.34
C ALA A 100 9.90 0.19 0.13
N GLN A 101 10.01 1.52 0.23
CA GLN A 101 11.29 2.23 0.21
C GLN A 101 12.18 1.85 1.40
N ASP A 102 11.63 1.77 2.62
CA ASP A 102 12.39 1.37 3.83
C ASP A 102 12.96 -0.04 3.70
N ILE A 103 12.18 -0.99 3.16
CA ILE A 103 12.64 -2.35 2.86
C ILE A 103 13.80 -2.31 1.86
N ALA A 104 13.66 -1.59 0.75
CA ALA A 104 14.71 -1.46 -0.27
C ALA A 104 15.97 -0.79 0.29
N GLY A 105 15.80 0.28 1.07
CA GLY A 105 16.88 1.01 1.74
C GLY A 105 17.70 0.10 2.66
N LEU A 106 17.04 -0.68 3.52
CA LEU A 106 17.73 -1.61 4.41
C LEU A 106 18.53 -2.66 3.64
N LEU A 107 17.96 -3.27 2.60
CA LEU A 107 18.65 -4.28 1.78
C LEU A 107 19.83 -3.68 0.98
N MET A 108 19.76 -2.39 0.66
CA MET A 108 20.84 -1.64 0.05
C MET A 108 21.96 -1.33 1.04
N GLU A 109 21.63 -0.89 2.26
CA GLU A 109 22.61 -0.54 3.29
C GLU A 109 23.29 -1.76 3.90
N ARG A 110 22.59 -2.89 3.97
CA ARG A 110 23.04 -4.10 4.64
C ARG A 110 22.97 -5.30 3.73
N LYS A 111 24.10 -6.01 3.56
CA LYS A 111 24.10 -7.33 2.94
C LYS A 111 23.37 -8.32 3.83
N MET A 112 22.11 -8.59 3.48
CA MET A 112 21.28 -9.63 4.09
C MET A 112 21.40 -10.91 3.27
N VAL A 113 21.27 -12.06 3.94
CA VAL A 113 21.24 -13.38 3.31
C VAL A 113 20.02 -14.10 3.84
N VAL A 114 19.21 -14.64 2.93
CA VAL A 114 18.00 -15.39 3.27
C VAL A 114 18.39 -16.82 3.63
N PRO A 115 18.08 -17.33 4.83
CA PRO A 115 18.24 -18.74 5.15
C PRO A 115 17.40 -19.60 4.19
N GLU A 116 17.96 -20.71 3.69
CA GLU A 116 17.31 -21.56 2.67
C GLU A 116 15.89 -22.00 3.08
N ASP A 117 15.72 -22.39 4.35
CA ASP A 117 14.43 -22.84 4.89
C ASP A 117 13.38 -21.72 5.01
N MET A 118 13.77 -20.44 4.89
CA MET A 118 12.87 -19.29 4.95
C MET A 118 12.40 -18.83 3.56
N VAL A 119 13.06 -19.27 2.47
CA VAL A 119 12.86 -18.72 1.12
C VAL A 119 11.39 -18.83 0.66
N GLU A 120 10.78 -20.00 0.78
CA GLU A 120 9.41 -20.22 0.30
C GLU A 120 8.37 -19.47 1.14
N ASN A 121 8.55 -19.44 2.47
CA ASN A 121 7.68 -18.69 3.37
C ASN A 121 7.80 -17.17 3.14
N LEU A 122 9.02 -16.69 2.86
CA LEU A 122 9.28 -15.29 2.51
C LEU A 122 8.60 -14.91 1.20
N ARG A 123 8.76 -15.71 0.15
CA ARG A 123 8.07 -15.51 -1.14
C ARG A 123 6.55 -15.45 -0.97
N ALA A 124 6.00 -16.40 -0.22
CA ALA A 124 4.57 -16.47 0.03
C ALA A 124 4.05 -15.22 0.76
N LEU A 125 4.75 -14.79 1.82
CA LEU A 125 4.39 -13.58 2.56
C LEU A 125 4.46 -12.34 1.67
N VAL A 126 5.60 -12.12 0.99
CA VAL A 126 5.82 -10.96 0.12
C VAL A 126 4.74 -10.88 -0.96
N GLN A 127 4.48 -11.99 -1.66
CA GLN A 127 3.45 -12.02 -2.70
C GLN A 127 2.07 -11.69 -2.14
N ARG A 128 1.72 -12.25 -0.97
CA ARG A 128 0.41 -12.02 -0.37
C ARG A 128 0.22 -10.58 0.10
N CYS A 129 1.27 -9.94 0.61
CA CYS A 129 1.22 -8.52 0.95
C CYS A 129 1.06 -7.63 -0.29
N VAL A 130 1.69 -7.98 -1.41
CA VAL A 130 1.49 -7.29 -2.70
C VAL A 130 0.06 -7.46 -3.20
N ASP A 131 -0.53 -8.65 -3.05
CA ASP A 131 -1.93 -8.89 -3.40
C ASP A 131 -2.89 -8.01 -2.56
N SER A 132 -2.56 -7.79 -1.28
CA SER A 132 -3.31 -6.89 -0.39
C SER A 132 -3.30 -5.45 -0.93
N CYS A 133 -2.13 -4.94 -1.32
CA CYS A 133 -1.99 -3.61 -1.92
C CYS A 133 -2.75 -3.49 -3.25
N ALA A 134 -2.69 -4.54 -4.09
CA ALA A 134 -3.44 -4.58 -5.34
C ALA A 134 -4.96 -4.51 -5.09
N LYS A 135 -5.46 -5.24 -4.09
CA LYS A 135 -6.87 -5.20 -3.69
C LYS A 135 -7.26 -3.83 -3.12
N ALA A 136 -6.43 -3.20 -2.29
CA ALA A 136 -6.66 -1.83 -1.80
C ALA A 136 -6.73 -0.82 -2.96
N ASN A 137 -5.89 -0.97 -3.99
CA ASN A 137 -5.98 -0.16 -5.21
C ASN A 137 -7.28 -0.39 -5.98
N GLU A 138 -7.77 -1.64 -6.10
CA GLU A 138 -9.10 -1.90 -6.67
C GLU A 138 -10.21 -1.19 -5.88
N VAL A 139 -10.15 -1.27 -4.54
CA VAL A 139 -11.10 -0.64 -3.61
C VAL A 139 -11.14 0.88 -3.80
N ILE A 140 -9.98 1.54 -3.88
CA ILE A 140 -9.87 2.98 -4.15
C ILE A 140 -10.40 3.34 -5.55
N ASN A 141 -10.19 2.50 -6.55
CA ASN A 141 -10.74 2.76 -7.89
C ASN A 141 -12.27 2.66 -7.93
N GLY A 142 -12.89 1.90 -7.02
CA GLY A 142 -14.34 1.84 -6.83
C GLY A 142 -14.99 3.14 -6.33
N LEU A 143 -14.22 4.07 -5.73
CA LEU A 143 -14.73 5.35 -5.21
C LEU A 143 -15.41 6.22 -6.26
N GLY A 144 -14.94 6.17 -7.51
CA GLY A 144 -15.53 6.95 -8.59
C GLY A 144 -16.99 6.59 -8.83
N GLU A 145 -17.29 5.29 -8.86
CA GLU A 145 -18.64 4.75 -9.06
C GLU A 145 -19.56 5.12 -7.88
N LEU A 146 -19.04 5.05 -6.65
CA LEU A 146 -19.80 5.41 -5.44
C LEU A 146 -20.27 6.87 -5.43
N LEU A 147 -19.46 7.80 -5.95
CA LEU A 147 -19.84 9.21 -6.01
C LEU A 147 -21.01 9.43 -6.98
N GLU A 148 -21.04 8.70 -8.09
CA GLU A 148 -22.11 8.80 -9.10
C GLU A 148 -23.44 8.27 -8.58
N THR A 149 -23.43 7.29 -7.68
CA THR A 149 -24.62 6.70 -7.06
C THR A 149 -24.96 7.26 -5.68
N GLY A 150 -24.18 8.21 -5.18
CA GLY A 150 -24.40 8.85 -3.88
C GLY A 150 -24.19 7.90 -2.70
N PHE A 151 -23.18 7.02 -2.80
CA PHE A 151 -22.75 6.06 -1.77
C PHE A 151 -23.83 5.06 -1.36
N ARG A 152 -24.75 4.69 -2.27
CA ARG A 152 -25.87 3.78 -1.96
C ARG A 152 -26.08 2.71 -3.04
N GLY A 153 -26.70 1.61 -2.62
CA GLY A 153 -27.13 0.54 -3.51
C GLY A 153 -25.98 -0.39 -3.92
N ARG A 154 -26.09 -0.97 -5.11
CA ARG A 154 -25.24 -2.10 -5.55
C ARG A 154 -23.74 -1.79 -5.55
N ASP A 155 -23.35 -0.53 -5.77
CA ASP A 155 -21.95 -0.12 -5.82
C ASP A 155 -21.36 -0.05 -4.41
N ALA A 156 -22.14 0.38 -3.41
CA ALA A 156 -21.77 0.32 -2.00
C ALA A 156 -21.58 -1.13 -1.54
N ASP A 157 -22.53 -2.02 -1.89
CA ASP A 157 -22.42 -3.45 -1.58
C ASP A 157 -21.19 -4.09 -2.24
N ARG A 158 -20.82 -3.62 -3.45
CA ARG A 158 -19.63 -4.09 -4.16
C ARG A 158 -18.35 -3.69 -3.41
N VAL A 159 -18.24 -2.42 -3.03
CA VAL A 159 -17.05 -1.94 -2.31
C VAL A 159 -16.95 -2.61 -0.94
N GLU A 160 -18.06 -2.82 -0.23
CA GLU A 160 -18.07 -3.57 1.03
C GLU A 160 -17.56 -5.01 0.85
N ARG A 161 -17.97 -5.71 -0.21
CA ARG A 161 -17.40 -7.03 -0.53
C ARG A 161 -15.90 -6.98 -0.79
N MET A 162 -15.42 -5.97 -1.51
CA MET A 162 -13.99 -5.83 -1.79
C MET A 162 -13.17 -5.52 -0.53
N VAL A 163 -13.72 -4.73 0.41
CA VAL A 163 -13.09 -4.51 1.72
C VAL A 163 -13.08 -5.81 2.54
N ASN A 164 -14.15 -6.60 2.52
CA ASN A 164 -14.16 -7.89 3.21
C ASN A 164 -13.16 -8.88 2.60
N GLU A 165 -12.98 -8.88 1.27
CA GLU A 165 -11.92 -9.64 0.60
C GLU A 165 -10.54 -9.17 1.05
N LEU A 166 -10.31 -7.85 1.15
CA LEU A 166 -9.06 -7.28 1.63
C LEU A 166 -8.72 -7.75 3.05
N ASN A 167 -9.68 -7.74 3.97
CA ASN A 167 -9.48 -8.22 5.34
C ASN A 167 -9.16 -9.74 5.38
N GLN A 168 -9.72 -10.53 4.47
CA GLN A 168 -9.35 -11.95 4.36
C GLN A 168 -7.92 -12.15 3.86
N ILE A 169 -7.44 -11.27 2.96
CA ILE A 169 -6.04 -11.27 2.53
C ILE A 169 -5.12 -10.96 3.71
N GLU A 170 -5.47 -9.95 4.52
CA GLU A 170 -4.71 -9.55 5.70
C GLU A 170 -4.63 -10.66 6.76
N ASP A 171 -5.76 -11.32 7.05
CA ASP A 171 -5.81 -12.51 7.91
C ASP A 171 -4.86 -13.63 7.45
N GLU A 172 -4.61 -13.74 6.14
CA GLU A 172 -3.68 -14.71 5.56
C GLU A 172 -2.22 -14.22 5.63
N THR A 173 -1.96 -12.93 5.40
CA THR A 173 -0.62 -12.35 5.55
C THR A 173 -0.12 -12.47 6.99
N ASP A 174 -0.99 -12.28 7.98
CA ASP A 174 -0.66 -12.46 9.40
C ASP A 174 -0.19 -13.88 9.71
N LYS A 175 -0.92 -14.88 9.20
CA LYS A 175 -0.55 -16.29 9.37
C LYS A 175 0.80 -16.61 8.72
N LEU A 176 1.06 -16.05 7.53
CA LEU A 176 2.33 -16.22 6.83
C LEU A 176 3.49 -15.52 7.56
N GLY A 177 3.26 -14.31 8.07
CA GLY A 177 4.23 -13.54 8.87
C GLY A 177 4.62 -14.28 10.14
N MET A 178 3.63 -14.80 10.88
CA MET A 178 3.85 -15.65 12.04
C MET A 178 4.67 -16.91 11.70
N SER A 179 4.34 -17.58 10.59
CA SER A 179 5.05 -18.80 10.17
C SER A 179 6.51 -18.50 9.80
N LEU A 180 6.76 -17.39 9.11
CA LEU A 180 8.11 -16.95 8.77
C LEU A 180 8.91 -16.55 10.01
N ALA A 181 8.30 -15.83 10.95
CA ALA A 181 8.91 -15.47 12.23
C ALA A 181 9.28 -16.71 13.06
N GLN A 182 8.40 -17.73 13.12
CA GLN A 182 8.70 -19.01 13.76
C GLN A 182 9.86 -19.74 13.08
N SER A 183 9.94 -19.66 11.76
CA SER A 183 11.04 -20.24 10.97
C SER A 183 12.37 -19.55 11.28
N LEU A 184 12.37 -18.22 11.41
CA LEU A 184 13.52 -17.44 11.86
C LEU A 184 13.94 -17.82 13.30
N PHE A 185 12.98 -17.90 14.23
CA PHE A 185 13.21 -18.25 15.63
C PHE A 185 13.96 -19.58 15.78
N ALA A 186 13.57 -20.59 14.98
CA ALA A 186 14.21 -21.90 15.00
C ALA A 186 15.68 -21.89 14.52
N GLN A 187 16.16 -20.78 13.94
CA GLN A 187 17.49 -20.66 13.32
C GLN A 187 18.34 -19.53 13.89
N GLU A 188 17.87 -18.82 14.91
CA GLU A 188 18.57 -17.66 15.48
C GLU A 188 20.01 -17.98 15.88
N ASP A 189 20.24 -19.16 16.47
CA ASP A 189 21.56 -19.63 16.90
C ASP A 189 22.56 -19.80 15.74
N ARG A 190 22.08 -19.86 14.50
CA ARG A 190 22.90 -20.00 13.28
C ARG A 190 23.20 -18.67 12.60
N LEU A 191 22.58 -17.58 13.04
CA LEU A 191 22.68 -16.26 12.46
C LEU A 191 23.42 -15.30 13.41
N SER A 192 23.98 -14.23 12.86
CA SER A 192 24.47 -13.16 13.74
C SER A 192 23.28 -12.50 14.45
N PRO A 193 23.37 -12.18 15.76
CA PRO A 193 22.26 -11.56 16.48
C PRO A 193 21.76 -10.26 15.82
N VAL A 194 22.67 -9.50 15.20
CA VAL A 194 22.32 -8.29 14.44
C VAL A 194 21.47 -8.64 13.22
N SER A 195 21.82 -9.69 12.47
CA SER A 195 21.03 -10.14 11.32
C SER A 195 19.65 -10.66 11.73
N VAL A 196 19.54 -11.32 12.89
CA VAL A 196 18.25 -11.77 13.44
C VAL A 196 17.32 -10.57 13.69
N VAL A 197 17.81 -9.52 14.34
CA VAL A 197 17.03 -8.29 14.59
C VAL A 197 16.53 -7.67 13.30
N PHE A 198 17.39 -7.51 12.29
CA PHE A 198 16.97 -6.95 11.00
C PHE A 198 16.03 -7.87 10.22
N TRP A 199 16.12 -9.19 10.40
CA TRP A 199 15.15 -10.10 9.81
C TRP A 199 13.76 -9.95 10.45
N TYR A 200 13.66 -9.84 11.77
CA TYR A 200 12.37 -9.52 12.41
C TYR A 200 11.82 -8.18 11.94
N GLN A 201 12.66 -7.15 11.80
CA GLN A 201 12.25 -5.86 11.26
C GLN A 201 11.72 -5.95 9.83
N LEU A 202 12.42 -6.69 8.95
CA LEU A 202 11.98 -6.92 7.57
C LEU A 202 10.65 -7.68 7.52
N ILE A 203 10.49 -8.74 8.33
CA ILE A 203 9.24 -9.50 8.39
C ILE A 203 8.08 -8.58 8.81
N GLN A 204 8.31 -7.74 9.81
CA GLN A 204 7.33 -6.75 10.24
C GLN A 204 6.98 -5.77 9.11
N TRP A 205 7.98 -5.15 8.47
CA TRP A 205 7.73 -4.20 7.38
C TRP A 205 7.03 -4.83 6.18
N ILE A 206 7.34 -6.08 5.82
CA ILE A 206 6.61 -6.78 4.77
C ILE A 206 5.14 -6.94 5.18
N GLY A 207 4.86 -7.31 6.43
CA GLY A 207 3.50 -7.35 6.97
C GLY A 207 2.80 -5.98 6.98
N ASP A 208 3.54 -4.92 7.32
CA ASP A 208 3.02 -3.55 7.37
C ASP A 208 2.49 -3.08 5.99
N LEU A 209 3.01 -3.60 4.87
CA LEU A 209 2.42 -3.36 3.53
C LEU A 209 0.95 -3.80 3.45
N ALA A 210 0.62 -4.94 4.05
CA ALA A 210 -0.74 -5.47 4.09
C ALA A 210 -1.62 -4.74 5.13
N ASP A 211 -1.09 -4.45 6.31
CA ASP A 211 -1.79 -3.68 7.37
C ASP A 211 -2.17 -2.27 6.88
N HIS A 212 -1.24 -1.55 6.26
CA HIS A 212 -1.56 -0.26 5.65
C HIS A 212 -2.61 -0.37 4.54
N SER A 213 -2.55 -1.43 3.72
CA SER A 213 -3.56 -1.70 2.70
C SER A 213 -4.94 -1.94 3.32
N GLU A 214 -5.03 -2.73 4.39
CA GLU A 214 -6.27 -3.00 5.13
C GLU A 214 -6.86 -1.72 5.75
N LYS A 215 -6.02 -0.86 6.33
CA LYS A 215 -6.40 0.47 6.81
C LYS A 215 -7.02 1.35 5.72
N VAL A 216 -6.52 1.32 4.48
CA VAL A 216 -7.13 2.04 3.34
C VAL A 216 -8.58 1.58 3.13
N GLY A 217 -8.83 0.26 3.17
CA GLY A 217 -10.17 -0.30 3.04
C GLY A 217 -11.09 0.07 4.21
N ASN A 218 -10.58 0.01 5.44
CA ASN A 218 -11.32 0.37 6.65
C ASN A 218 -11.74 1.85 6.66
N LEU A 219 -10.83 2.76 6.30
CA LEU A 219 -11.15 4.18 6.15
C LEU A 219 -12.21 4.43 5.07
N LEU A 220 -12.14 3.68 3.97
CA LEU A 220 -13.16 3.78 2.93
C LEU A 220 -14.53 3.30 3.41
N ARG A 221 -14.59 2.21 4.19
CA ARG A 221 -15.84 1.73 4.78
C ARG A 221 -16.48 2.80 5.67
N LEU A 222 -15.67 3.54 6.43
CA LEU A 222 -16.14 4.67 7.26
C LEU A 222 -16.68 5.83 6.41
N LEU A 223 -16.09 6.10 5.25
CA LEU A 223 -16.60 7.09 4.30
C LEU A 223 -17.97 6.71 3.73
N ILE A 224 -18.20 5.42 3.44
CA ILE A 224 -19.47 4.91 2.89
C ILE A 224 -20.59 4.87 3.93
N ALA A 225 -20.26 4.60 5.20
CA ALA A 225 -21.24 4.44 6.26
C ALA A 225 -21.91 5.75 6.73
N ARG A 226 -21.54 6.90 6.16
CA ARG A 226 -22.07 8.23 6.49
C ARG A 226 -23.17 8.66 5.53
#